data_AF-A0A1V4DNS9-F1
#
_entry.id   AF-A0A1V4DNS9-F1
#
_cell.length_a   1.000
_cell.length_b   1.000
_cell.length_c   1.000
_cell.angle_alpha   90.00
_cell.angle_beta   90.00
_cell.angle_gamma   90.00
#
_symmetry.space_group_name_H-M   'P 1'
#
loop_
_entity.id
_entity.type
_entity.pdbx_description
1 polymer ?
#
loop_
_entity_poly.entity_id
_entity_poly.type
_entity_poly.pdbx_seq_one_letter_code
_entity_poly.pdbx_strand_id
1 'polypeptide(L)'
;MTSEPVTELSEAEYLSVWDRFSTEFAFSPSVNPARWPAIKERADSVTWSLASLDEDPGYTRLERFVTVVEQGLTVCVEPEARLYALDWQHTSYSFAPHRVGGHGRPPWPLSPYPDGDYYIYLSRDFRLGSFGHPWESSVCLFGQALLDTVAAEVDDVLGPPLRRAGRSLRAT
;
A
#
# COMPACT_ATOMS: atom_id res chain seq x y z
N MET A 1 -19.89 22.96 -3.30
CA MET A 1 -18.79 22.83 -2.32
C MET A 1 -17.96 21.64 -2.72
N THR A 2 -16.69 21.82 -3.06
CA THR A 2 -15.77 20.70 -3.35
C THR A 2 -15.41 20.03 -2.04
N SER A 3 -15.62 18.72 -1.93
CA SER A 3 -15.17 17.91 -0.78
C SER A 3 -13.66 18.10 -0.53
N GLU A 4 -13.26 18.03 0.73
CA GLU A 4 -11.85 18.13 1.14
C GLU A 4 -11.00 17.03 0.47
N PRO A 5 -9.74 17.35 0.07
CA PRO A 5 -8.85 16.37 -0.56
C PRO A 5 -8.54 15.16 0.32
N VAL A 6 -8.49 15.34 1.64
CA VAL A 6 -8.25 14.30 2.64
C VAL A 6 -9.32 14.45 3.71
N THR A 7 -9.89 13.34 4.16
CA THR A 7 -10.91 13.32 5.20
C THR A 7 -10.69 12.09 6.07
N GLU A 8 -10.66 12.28 7.39
CA GLU A 8 -10.65 11.17 8.34
C GLU A 8 -11.92 10.33 8.19
N LEU A 9 -11.79 9.01 8.27
CA LEU A 9 -12.96 8.14 8.26
C LEU A 9 -13.76 8.34 9.54
N SER A 10 -15.07 8.53 9.39
CA SER A 10 -15.98 8.39 10.52
C SER A 10 -15.86 6.98 11.12
N GLU A 11 -16.17 6.82 12.40
CA GLU A 11 -16.12 5.51 13.08
C GLU A 11 -16.90 4.43 12.31
N ALA A 12 -18.09 4.76 11.79
CA ALA A 12 -18.90 3.82 11.02
C ALA A 12 -18.24 3.41 9.69
N GLU A 13 -17.61 4.35 8.97
CA GLU A 13 -16.89 4.03 7.74
C GLU A 13 -15.59 3.27 8.03
N TYR A 14 -14.85 3.65 9.07
CA TYR A 14 -13.67 2.93 9.54
C TYR A 14 -13.99 1.46 9.82
N LEU A 15 -15.01 1.19 10.64
CA LEU A 15 -15.43 -0.17 10.98
C LEU A 15 -15.86 -0.96 9.74
N SER A 16 -16.65 -0.35 8.85
CA SER A 16 -17.11 -1.00 7.63
C SER A 16 -15.96 -1.35 6.68
N VAL A 17 -14.97 -0.48 6.54
CA VAL A 17 -13.84 -0.68 5.63
C VAL A 17 -12.90 -1.76 6.17
N TRP A 18 -12.61 -1.73 7.46
CA TRP A 18 -11.76 -2.74 8.11
C TRP A 18 -12.41 -4.13 8.18
N ASP A 19 -13.72 -4.22 8.42
CA ASP A 19 -14.46 -5.48 8.40
C ASP A 19 -14.43 -6.11 7.01
N ARG A 20 -14.67 -5.30 5.97
CA ARG A 20 -14.56 -5.73 4.58
C ARG A 20 -13.14 -6.16 4.22
N PHE A 21 -12.12 -5.39 4.63
CA PHE A 21 -10.73 -5.69 4.32
C PHE A 21 -10.33 -7.01 4.98
N SER A 22 -10.70 -7.18 6.25
CA SER A 22 -10.41 -8.40 7.01
C SER A 22 -11.06 -9.62 6.38
N THR A 23 -12.30 -9.49 5.90
CA THR A 23 -13.03 -10.57 5.23
C THR A 23 -12.44 -10.90 3.85
N GLU A 24 -12.23 -9.90 2.99
CA GLU A 24 -11.80 -10.12 1.60
C GLU A 24 -10.34 -10.57 1.49
N PHE A 25 -9.47 -10.08 2.37
CA PHE A 25 -8.04 -10.39 2.37
C PHE A 25 -7.65 -11.42 3.43
N ALA A 26 -8.61 -11.97 4.19
CA ALA A 26 -8.34 -12.86 5.32
C ALA A 26 -7.27 -12.29 6.27
N PHE A 27 -7.39 -10.99 6.58
CA PHE A 27 -6.38 -10.27 7.35
C PHE A 27 -6.23 -10.88 8.75
N SER A 28 -5.01 -11.28 9.09
CA SER A 28 -4.65 -11.91 10.35
C SER A 28 -3.32 -11.31 10.83
N PRO A 29 -3.36 -10.14 11.49
CA PRO A 29 -2.15 -9.43 11.90
C PRO A 29 -1.31 -10.27 12.85
N SER A 30 -0.01 -10.38 12.59
CA SER A 30 0.91 -11.10 13.48
C SER A 30 2.35 -10.65 13.35
N VAL A 31 3.04 -10.57 14.49
CA VAL A 31 4.49 -10.41 14.56
C VAL A 31 5.23 -11.74 14.34
N ASN A 32 4.53 -12.88 14.36
CA ASN A 32 5.14 -14.20 14.24
C ASN A 32 5.39 -14.55 12.76
N PRO A 33 6.65 -14.82 12.35
CA PRO A 33 6.99 -15.17 10.96
C PRO A 33 6.24 -16.37 10.39
N ALA A 34 5.83 -17.31 11.24
CA ALA A 34 5.03 -18.47 10.81
C ALA A 34 3.60 -18.12 10.35
N ARG A 35 3.16 -16.87 10.55
CA ARG A 35 1.84 -16.36 10.16
C ARG A 35 1.89 -15.28 9.08
N TRP A 36 3.08 -14.94 8.60
CA TRP A 36 3.22 -14.05 7.44
C TRP A 36 2.62 -14.72 6.19
N PRO A 37 2.00 -13.94 5.28
CA PRO A 37 2.12 -12.49 5.15
C PRO A 37 0.95 -11.69 5.74
N ALA A 38 0.23 -12.23 6.73
CA ALA A 38 -0.92 -11.60 7.38
C ALA A 38 -2.14 -11.29 6.49
N ILE A 39 -2.05 -11.46 5.17
CA ILE A 39 -3.17 -11.45 4.22
C ILE A 39 -3.10 -12.64 3.27
N LYS A 40 -4.23 -12.99 2.66
CA LYS A 40 -4.27 -13.80 1.44
C LYS A 40 -3.98 -12.89 0.25
N GLU A 41 -2.73 -12.94 -0.21
CA GLU A 41 -2.30 -12.23 -1.43
C GLU A 41 -3.13 -12.65 -2.66
N ARG A 42 -3.54 -11.68 -3.47
CA ARG A 42 -4.39 -11.89 -4.65
C ARG A 42 -3.60 -12.49 -5.82
N ALA A 43 -4.29 -12.99 -6.84
CA ALA A 43 -3.62 -13.55 -8.02
C ALA A 43 -2.84 -12.49 -8.82
N ASP A 44 -3.32 -11.25 -8.79
CA ASP A 44 -2.74 -10.06 -9.39
C ASP A 44 -1.97 -9.24 -8.36
N SER A 45 -1.07 -9.90 -7.62
CA SER A 45 -0.20 -9.25 -6.63
C SER A 45 1.26 -9.64 -6.76
N VAL A 46 2.12 -8.72 -6.32
CA VAL A 46 3.56 -8.91 -6.22
C VAL A 46 4.02 -8.30 -4.90
N THR A 47 4.89 -9.01 -4.20
CA THR A 47 5.42 -8.57 -2.90
C THR A 47 6.93 -8.46 -2.94
N TRP A 48 7.43 -7.32 -2.50
CA TRP A 48 8.85 -7.01 -2.38
C TRP A 48 9.29 -6.93 -0.93
N SER A 49 10.58 -7.19 -0.69
CA SER A 49 11.21 -6.87 0.59
C SER A 49 11.55 -5.38 0.62
N LEU A 50 11.41 -4.76 1.79
CA LEU A 50 11.84 -3.41 2.07
C LEU A 50 13.24 -3.36 2.71
N ALA A 51 13.87 -4.50 2.96
CA ALA A 51 15.17 -4.59 3.64
C ALA A 51 16.30 -3.81 2.93
N SER A 52 16.22 -3.65 1.60
CA SER A 52 17.19 -2.84 0.84
C SER A 52 17.13 -1.34 1.15
N LEU A 53 16.06 -0.88 1.82
CA LEU A 53 15.86 0.49 2.27
C LEU A 53 16.47 0.75 3.65
N ASP A 54 16.70 -0.28 4.47
CA ASP A 54 17.38 -0.12 5.77
C ASP A 54 18.83 0.34 5.60
N GLU A 55 19.43 0.03 4.44
CA GLU A 55 20.80 0.39 4.06
C GLU A 55 20.86 1.58 3.08
N ASP A 56 19.84 2.45 3.05
CA ASP A 56 19.71 3.57 2.10
C ASP A 56 20.16 4.91 2.71
N PRO A 57 21.46 5.25 2.68
CA PRO A 57 21.95 6.52 3.23
C PRO A 57 21.34 7.70 2.48
N GLY A 58 20.64 8.56 3.22
CA GLY A 58 19.97 9.73 2.65
C GLY A 58 18.60 9.44 2.02
N TYR A 59 18.01 8.26 2.27
CA TYR A 59 16.62 7.93 1.94
C TYR A 59 16.24 8.04 0.45
N THR A 60 17.22 8.01 -0.46
CA THR A 60 16.97 8.22 -1.89
C THR A 60 16.17 7.07 -2.52
N ARG A 61 16.45 5.82 -2.17
CA ARG A 61 15.63 4.66 -2.59
C ARG A 61 14.26 4.71 -1.95
N LEU A 62 14.18 5.06 -0.66
CA LEU A 62 12.89 5.19 0.03
C LEU A 62 12.00 6.24 -0.64
N GLU A 63 12.52 7.44 -0.88
CA GLU A 63 11.80 8.53 -1.56
C GLU A 63 11.35 8.10 -2.96
N ARG A 64 12.22 7.42 -3.72
CA ARG A 64 11.88 6.90 -5.04
C ARG A 64 10.78 5.84 -4.98
N PHE A 65 10.89 4.88 -4.05
CA PHE A 65 9.87 3.84 -3.85
C PHE A 65 8.51 4.46 -3.51
N VAL A 66 8.47 5.36 -2.53
CA VAL A 66 7.24 6.07 -2.13
C VAL A 66 6.65 6.81 -3.32
N THR A 67 7.47 7.61 -4.03
CA THR A 67 7.04 8.37 -5.21
C THR A 67 6.43 7.48 -6.29
N VAL A 68 7.09 6.36 -6.62
CA VAL A 68 6.62 5.43 -7.65
C VAL A 68 5.26 4.82 -7.29
N VAL A 69 5.07 4.42 -6.02
CA VAL A 69 3.80 3.83 -5.57
C VAL A 69 2.68 4.88 -5.53
N GLU A 70 2.94 6.08 -5.01
CA GLU A 70 1.95 7.17 -4.98
C GLU A 70 1.53 7.60 -6.39
N GLN A 71 2.48 7.73 -7.32
CA GLN A 71 2.20 8.05 -8.72
C GLN A 71 1.42 6.91 -9.38
N GLY A 72 1.83 5.66 -9.18
CA GLY A 72 1.11 4.48 -9.69
C GLY A 72 -0.33 4.41 -9.22
N LEU A 73 -0.57 4.62 -7.92
CA LEU A 73 -1.92 4.68 -7.36
C LEU A 73 -2.74 5.83 -7.94
N THR A 74 -2.12 6.99 -8.19
CA THR A 74 -2.78 8.16 -8.76
C THR A 74 -3.20 7.92 -10.21
N VAL A 75 -2.32 7.40 -11.07
CA VAL A 75 -2.62 7.21 -12.50
C VAL A 75 -3.57 6.04 -12.76
N CYS A 76 -3.66 5.08 -11.84
CA CYS A 76 -4.52 3.91 -11.99
C CYS A 76 -5.97 4.12 -11.53
N VAL A 77 -6.33 5.32 -11.08
CA VAL A 77 -7.70 5.64 -10.68
C VAL A 77 -8.23 6.88 -11.41
N GLU A 78 -9.54 6.92 -11.59
CA GLU A 78 -10.23 8.04 -12.22
C GLU A 78 -9.92 9.39 -11.53
N PRO A 79 -9.94 10.53 -12.25
CA PRO A 79 -9.56 11.85 -11.70
C PRO A 79 -10.30 12.25 -10.41
N GLU A 80 -11.58 11.87 -10.30
CA GLU A 80 -12.43 12.14 -9.13
C GLU A 80 -12.46 10.98 -8.12
N ALA A 81 -11.78 9.87 -8.40
CA ALA A 81 -11.75 8.73 -7.50
C ALA A 81 -11.08 9.09 -6.17
N ARG A 82 -11.50 8.38 -5.13
CA ARG A 82 -10.88 8.44 -3.81
C ARG A 82 -10.25 7.10 -3.47
N LEU A 83 -9.16 7.14 -2.74
CA LEU A 83 -8.52 5.98 -2.13
C LEU A 83 -8.76 6.01 -0.62
N TYR A 84 -8.65 4.85 -0.02
CA TYR A 84 -8.48 4.70 1.41
C TYR A 84 -6.99 4.61 1.75
N ALA A 85 -6.60 5.25 2.84
CA ALA A 85 -5.33 5.06 3.53
C ALA A 85 -5.66 4.55 4.93
N LEU A 86 -5.35 3.28 5.21
CA LEU A 86 -5.66 2.65 6.49
C LEU A 86 -4.39 2.47 7.31
N ASP A 87 -4.52 2.82 8.58
CA ASP A 87 -3.51 2.66 9.61
C ASP A 87 -4.09 1.73 10.69
N TRP A 88 -3.43 0.61 10.94
CA TRP A 88 -3.98 -0.44 11.77
C TRP A 88 -4.13 0.01 13.22
N GLN A 89 -5.37 0.01 13.73
CA GLN A 89 -5.75 0.53 15.06
C GLN A 89 -5.65 2.05 15.24
N HIS A 90 -5.40 2.78 14.15
CA HIS A 90 -5.19 4.23 14.16
C HIS A 90 -6.08 4.95 13.15
N THR A 91 -5.97 6.27 13.12
CA THR A 91 -6.78 7.12 12.24
C THR A 91 -6.55 6.73 10.79
N SER A 92 -7.65 6.42 10.09
CA SER A 92 -7.63 6.09 8.67
C SER A 92 -8.31 7.21 7.87
N TYR A 93 -8.00 7.29 6.59
CA TYR A 93 -8.40 8.41 5.72
C TYR A 93 -9.06 7.92 4.43
N SER A 94 -9.96 8.74 3.91
CA SER A 94 -10.39 8.74 2.51
C SER A 94 -9.77 9.97 1.85
N PHE A 95 -9.12 9.83 0.69
CA PHE A 95 -8.45 10.95 0.03
C PHE A 95 -8.51 10.89 -1.49
N ALA A 96 -8.39 12.05 -2.14
CA ALA A 96 -8.32 12.17 -3.60
C ALA A 96 -6.85 12.24 -4.04
N PRO A 97 -6.26 11.16 -4.59
CA PRO A 97 -4.83 11.09 -4.91
C PRO A 97 -4.39 12.19 -5.90
N HIS A 98 -5.27 12.55 -6.84
CA HIS A 98 -5.05 13.65 -7.81
C HIS A 98 -4.92 15.05 -7.19
N ARG A 99 -5.20 15.20 -5.89
CA ARG A 99 -5.29 16.49 -5.19
C ARG A 99 -4.34 16.62 -3.98
N VAL A 100 -3.44 15.66 -3.77
CA VAL A 100 -2.47 15.64 -2.64
C VAL A 100 -1.01 15.55 -3.16
N GLY A 101 -0.02 15.59 -2.26
CA GLY A 101 1.40 15.25 -2.52
C GLY A 101 2.23 16.30 -3.30
N GLY A 102 1.58 17.22 -4.02
CA GLY A 102 2.26 18.27 -4.79
C GLY A 102 2.49 19.57 -4.00
N HIS A 103 3.37 20.43 -4.52
CA HIS A 103 3.64 21.75 -3.94
C HIS A 103 2.34 22.59 -3.76
N GLY A 104 2.09 23.05 -2.54
CA GLY A 104 0.88 23.82 -2.20
C GLY A 104 -0.40 22.99 -2.06
N ARG A 105 -0.30 21.65 -2.11
CA ARG A 105 -1.41 20.72 -1.84
C ARG A 105 -1.27 20.12 -0.44
N PRO A 106 -2.37 19.58 0.14
CA PRO A 106 -2.27 18.79 1.35
C PRO A 106 -1.29 17.62 1.18
N PRO A 107 -0.63 17.18 2.27
CA PRO A 107 0.25 16.02 2.22
C PRO A 107 -0.51 14.77 1.80
N TRP A 108 0.21 13.83 1.19
CA TRP A 108 -0.30 12.48 0.99
C TRP A 108 -0.47 11.80 2.37
N PRO A 109 -1.61 11.18 2.67
CA PRO A 109 -1.82 10.53 3.97
C PRO A 109 -1.06 9.20 4.04
N LEU A 110 -0.37 8.96 5.16
CA LEU A 110 0.46 7.78 5.42
C LEU A 110 1.61 7.61 4.39
N SER A 111 2.19 6.40 4.33
CA SER A 111 3.22 6.01 3.38
C SER A 111 2.99 4.55 2.93
N PRO A 112 3.44 4.13 1.73
CA PRO A 112 3.50 2.72 1.39
C PRO A 112 4.58 1.96 2.18
N TYR A 113 5.52 2.69 2.80
CA TYR A 113 6.48 2.15 3.76
C TYR A 113 5.87 2.17 5.18
N PRO A 114 5.65 1.00 5.82
CA PRO A 114 5.05 0.93 7.15
C PRO A 114 6.02 1.44 8.23
N ASP A 115 5.52 2.13 9.25
CA ASP A 115 6.32 2.74 10.33
C ASP A 115 6.22 2.02 11.68
N GLY A 116 5.69 0.79 11.68
CA GLY A 116 5.44 0.00 12.89
C GLY A 116 4.08 -0.69 12.85
N ASP A 117 3.13 -0.11 12.10
CA ASP A 117 1.79 -0.65 11.87
C ASP A 117 1.58 -1.12 10.43
N TYR A 118 0.49 -1.86 10.20
CA TYR A 118 0.10 -2.22 8.83
C TYR A 118 -0.49 -0.99 8.14
N TYR A 119 0.19 -0.54 7.09
CA TYR A 119 -0.28 0.54 6.23
C TYR A 119 -0.88 -0.02 4.95
N ILE A 120 -2.11 0.40 4.63
CA ILE A 120 -2.85 -0.11 3.48
C ILE A 120 -3.36 1.05 2.64
N TYR A 121 -3.10 1.01 1.32
CA TYR A 121 -3.86 1.80 0.36
C TYR A 121 -4.86 0.93 -0.37
N LEU A 122 -6.10 1.41 -0.54
CA LEU A 122 -7.15 0.71 -1.28
C LEU A 122 -7.92 1.66 -2.19
N SER A 123 -8.15 1.24 -3.42
CA SER A 123 -9.31 1.69 -4.22
C SER A 123 -10.62 1.38 -3.50
N ARG A 124 -11.69 2.15 -3.75
CA ARG A 124 -13.00 1.95 -3.08
C ARG A 124 -13.61 0.56 -3.28
N ASP A 125 -13.30 -0.08 -4.40
CA ASP A 125 -13.77 -1.43 -4.73
C ASP A 125 -12.79 -2.54 -4.29
N PHE A 126 -11.66 -2.16 -3.68
CA PHE A 126 -10.60 -3.03 -3.16
C PHE A 126 -9.90 -3.86 -4.24
N ARG A 127 -9.94 -3.42 -5.51
CA ARG A 127 -9.31 -4.16 -6.62
C ARG A 127 -7.82 -3.85 -6.80
N LEU A 128 -7.41 -2.64 -6.47
CA LEU A 128 -6.00 -2.22 -6.50
C LEU A 128 -5.61 -1.53 -5.20
N GLY A 129 -4.34 -1.62 -4.84
CA GLY A 129 -3.83 -1.07 -3.60
C GLY A 129 -2.44 -1.58 -3.20
N SER A 130 -2.08 -1.29 -1.95
CA SER A 130 -0.85 -1.75 -1.30
C SER A 130 -1.15 -2.29 0.10
N PHE A 131 -0.27 -3.17 0.58
CA PHE A 131 -0.25 -3.69 1.93
C PHE A 131 1.20 -3.70 2.43
N GLY A 132 1.53 -2.75 3.31
CA GLY A 132 2.81 -2.67 4.01
C GLY A 132 2.78 -3.52 5.28
N HIS A 133 3.71 -4.47 5.39
CA HIS A 133 3.86 -5.33 6.55
C HIS A 133 5.11 -4.92 7.35
N PRO A 134 4.96 -4.32 8.54
CA PRO A 134 6.11 -3.77 9.28
C PRO A 134 7.07 -4.87 9.74
N TRP A 135 6.55 -6.00 10.24
CA TRP A 135 7.40 -7.08 10.75
C TRP A 135 8.05 -7.98 9.68
N GLU A 136 7.37 -8.25 8.56
CA GLU A 136 8.00 -8.94 7.42
C GLU A 136 8.97 -8.02 6.66
N SER A 137 8.93 -6.71 6.94
CA SER A 137 9.62 -5.66 6.17
C SER A 137 9.35 -5.87 4.68
N SER A 138 8.07 -5.81 4.32
CA SER A 138 7.60 -6.09 2.97
C SER A 138 6.46 -5.17 2.55
N VAL A 139 6.30 -5.01 1.25
CA VAL A 139 5.14 -4.36 0.63
C VAL A 139 4.57 -5.27 -0.45
N CYS A 140 3.27 -5.54 -0.37
CA CYS A 140 2.50 -6.22 -1.41
C CYS A 140 1.71 -5.18 -2.19
N LEU A 141 1.93 -5.07 -3.50
CA LEU A 141 1.09 -4.28 -4.40
C LEU A 141 0.16 -5.23 -5.16
N PHE A 142 -1.08 -4.82 -5.38
CA PHE A 142 -2.06 -5.61 -6.11
C PHE A 142 -2.93 -4.77 -7.03
N GLY A 143 -3.52 -5.44 -8.03
CA GLY A 143 -4.23 -4.84 -9.14
C GLY A 143 -3.34 -4.78 -10.38
N GLN A 144 -3.73 -5.49 -11.45
CA GLN A 144 -2.90 -5.63 -12.65
C GLN A 144 -2.47 -4.29 -13.26
N ALA A 145 -3.37 -3.30 -13.35
CA ALA A 145 -3.05 -1.98 -13.89
C ALA A 145 -1.97 -1.25 -13.07
N LEU A 146 -2.01 -1.39 -11.73
CA LEU A 146 -0.98 -0.83 -10.86
C LEU A 146 0.35 -1.53 -11.09
N LEU A 147 0.35 -2.86 -11.14
CA LEU A 147 1.55 -3.65 -11.37
C LEU A 147 2.20 -3.36 -12.73
N ASP A 148 1.41 -3.27 -13.79
CA ASP A 148 1.89 -2.91 -15.13
C ASP A 148 2.56 -1.52 -15.15
N THR A 149 2.11 -0.63 -14.28
CA THR A 149 2.65 0.73 -14.16
C THR A 149 3.94 0.79 -13.35
N VAL A 150 4.03 0.07 -12.23
CA VAL A 150 5.10 0.30 -11.24
C VAL A 150 6.10 -0.83 -11.09
N ALA A 151 5.76 -2.07 -11.46
CA ALA A 151 6.52 -3.24 -11.02
C ALA A 151 7.99 -3.22 -11.49
N ALA A 152 8.27 -2.75 -12.70
CA ALA A 152 9.64 -2.66 -13.21
C ALA A 152 10.48 -1.66 -12.40
N GLU A 153 9.93 -0.50 -12.05
CA GLU A 153 10.64 0.49 -11.24
C GLU A 153 10.77 0.05 -9.78
N VAL A 154 9.76 -0.63 -9.24
CA VAL A 154 9.84 -1.20 -7.89
C VAL A 154 10.89 -2.32 -7.84
N ASP A 155 10.98 -3.17 -8.88
CA ASP A 155 12.04 -4.18 -9.03
C ASP A 155 13.43 -3.51 -9.05
N ASP A 156 13.59 -2.38 -9.75
CA ASP A 156 14.86 -1.63 -9.80
C ASP A 156 15.25 -1.02 -8.44
N VAL A 157 14.27 -0.60 -7.63
CA VAL A 157 14.52 0.08 -6.35
C VAL A 157 14.69 -0.91 -5.19
N LEU A 158 13.86 -1.94 -5.14
CA LEU A 158 13.80 -2.91 -4.04
C LEU A 158 14.49 -4.24 -4.35
N GLY A 159 14.85 -4.48 -5.61
CA GLY A 159 15.34 -5.76 -6.08
C GLY A 159 14.21 -6.74 -6.41
N PRO A 160 14.54 -8.02 -6.65
CA PRO A 160 13.56 -9.01 -7.09
C PRO A 160 12.48 -9.27 -6.03
N PRO A 161 11.23 -9.57 -6.44
CA PRO A 161 10.14 -9.79 -5.51
C PRO A 161 10.33 -11.06 -4.67
N LEU A 162 9.83 -11.01 -3.43
CA LEU A 162 9.73 -12.16 -2.53
C LEU A 162 8.67 -13.16 -3.02
N ARG A 163 7.53 -12.62 -3.47
CA ARG A 163 6.35 -13.41 -3.86
C ARG A 163 5.64 -12.81 -5.07
N ARG A 164 5.01 -13.70 -5.84
CA ARG A 164 4.01 -13.35 -6.85
C ARG A 164 2.78 -14.22 -6.63
N ALA A 165 1.60 -13.60 -6.60
CA ALA A 165 0.34 -14.29 -6.36
C ALA A 165 0.35 -15.19 -5.10
N GLY A 166 0.94 -14.72 -3.99
CA GLY A 166 1.07 -15.49 -2.75
C GLY A 166 2.13 -16.60 -2.76
N ARG A 167 2.87 -16.78 -3.87
CA ARG A 167 3.87 -17.85 -4.00
C ARG A 167 5.29 -17.30 -3.93
N SER A 168 6.09 -17.88 -3.04
CA SER A 168 7.50 -17.55 -2.89
C SER A 168 8.30 -17.87 -4.14
N LEU A 169 9.17 -16.94 -4.55
CA LEU A 169 10.02 -17.08 -5.73
C LEU A 169 11.40 -17.68 -5.43
N ARG A 170 11.58 -18.35 -4.28
CA ARG A 170 12.86 -19.00 -3.98
C ARG A 170 13.24 -19.96 -5.11
N ALA A 171 14.43 -19.72 -5.69
CA ALA A 171 15.13 -20.71 -6.47
C ALA A 171 15.32 -21.96 -5.60
N THR A 172 15.03 -23.12 -6.19
CA THR A 172 15.42 -24.42 -5.62
C THR A 172 16.93 -24.56 -5.60
#